data_AF-A0A7J2Q084-F1
#
_entry.id   AF-A0A7J2Q084-F1
#
_cell.length_a   1.000
_cell.length_b   1.000
_cell.length_c   1.000
_cell.angle_alpha   90.00
_cell.angle_beta   90.00
_cell.angle_gamma   90.00
#
_symmetry.space_group_name_H-M   'P 1'
#
loop_
_entity.id
_entity.type
_entity.pdbx_description
1 polymer ?
#
loop_
_entity_poly.entity_id
_entity_poly.type
_entity_poly.pdbx_seq_one_letter_code
_entity_poly.pdbx_strand_id
1 'polypeptide(L)' 'MVKKIDEVIKGETEKVILLQMNNDNEHWIPKSTIKSNYNSVEGTKQSFIIDSWILEKNKVLA' A
#
# COMPACT_ATOMS: atom_id res chain seq x y z
N MET A 1 13.10 -1.88 -7.58
CA MET A 1 12.25 -1.06 -8.47
C MET A 1 11.04 -0.66 -7.66
N VAL A 2 10.59 0.59 -7.75
CA VAL A 2 9.38 1.04 -7.04
C VAL A 2 8.22 1.11 -8.03
N LYS A 3 7.01 0.82 -7.57
CA LYS A 3 5.77 0.96 -8.32
C LYS A 3 4.85 1.95 -7.64
N LYS A 4 4.17 2.75 -8.46
CA LYS A 4 3.11 3.65 -8.02
C LYS A 4 1.78 2.92 -8.11
N ILE A 5 1.01 2.91 -7.03
CA ILE A 5 -0.32 2.32 -6.97
C ILE A 5 -1.30 3.32 -6.34
N ASP A 6 -2.55 3.33 -6.78
CA ASP A 6 -3.59 4.25 -6.30
C ASP A 6 -4.62 3.51 -5.45
N GLU A 7 -4.41 3.56 -4.15
CA GLU A 7 -5.03 2.66 -3.17
C GLU A 7 -5.74 3.44 -2.06
N VAL A 8 -6.65 2.77 -1.37
CA VAL A 8 -7.35 3.34 -0.21
C VAL A 8 -6.75 2.80 1.07
N ILE A 9 -6.37 3.69 1.99
CA ILE A 9 -5.95 3.26 3.33
C ILE A 9 -7.19 2.80 4.08
N LYS A 10 -7.26 1.52 4.44
CA LYS A 10 -8.31 1.00 5.32
C LYS A 10 -7.95 1.07 6.79
N GLY A 11 -6.66 1.08 7.09
CA GLY A 11 -6.15 1.20 8.44
C GLY A 11 -4.63 1.18 8.43
N GLU A 12 -4.01 1.53 9.55
CA GLU A 12 -2.59 1.37 9.73
C GLU A 12 -2.24 0.96 11.15
N THR A 13 -1.08 0.34 11.28
CA THR A 13 -0.46 -0.02 12.54
C THR A 13 0.87 0.72 12.66
N GLU A 14 1.58 0.49 13.77
CA GLU A 14 2.90 1.08 14.01
C GLU A 14 3.91 0.77 12.88
N LYS A 15 3.84 -0.40 12.24
CA LYS A 15 4.85 -0.86 11.26
C LYS A 15 4.32 -1.14 9.86
N VAL A 16 3.02 -1.39 9.70
CA VAL A 16 2.38 -1.74 8.43
C VAL A 16 1.12 -0.92 8.21
N ILE A 17 0.78 -0.64 6.96
CA ILE A 17 -0.46 -0.01 6.52
C ILE A 17 -1.31 -1.03 5.75
N LEU A 18 -2.61 -1.00 5.96
CA LEU A 18 -3.59 -1.80 5.24
C LEU A 18 -4.10 -0.98 4.05
N LEU A 19 -3.76 -1.43 2.85
CA LEU A 19 -4.23 -0.84 1.60
C LEU A 19 -5.29 -1.74 0.98
N GLN A 20 -6.43 -1.16 0.62
CA GLN A 20 -7.48 -1.84 -0.14
C GLN A 20 -7.27 -1.56 -1.63
N MET A 21 -6.99 -2.64 -2.36
CA MET A 21 -6.84 -2.66 -3.81
C MET A 21 -8.20 -2.71 -4.48
N ASN A 22 -8.24 -2.23 -5.73
CA ASN A 22 -9.45 -2.23 -6.57
C ASN A 22 -10.10 -3.62 -6.77
N ASN A 23 -9.41 -4.71 -6.41
CA ASN A 23 -9.91 -6.07 -6.52
C ASN A 23 -10.52 -6.62 -5.21
N ASP A 24 -10.95 -5.73 -4.30
CA ASP A 24 -11.42 -6.04 -2.94
C ASP A 24 -10.39 -6.76 -2.05
N ASN A 25 -9.13 -6.85 -2.50
CA ASN A 25 -8.05 -7.42 -1.73
C ASN A 25 -7.39 -6.37 -0.84
N GLU A 26 -7.30 -6.69 0.44
CA GLU A 26 -6.65 -5.87 1.45
C GLU A 26 -5.23 -6.41 1.69
N HIS A 27 -4.23 -5.55 1.53
CA HIS A 27 -2.83 -5.94 1.68
C HIS A 27 -2.12 -5.13 2.75
N TRP A 28 -1.39 -5.85 3.60
CA TRP A 28 -0.52 -5.26 4.60
C TRP A 28 0.82 -4.89 3.97
N ILE A 29 1.04 -3.59 3.81
CA ILE A 29 2.27 -3.03 3.27
C ILE A 29 3.11 -2.43 4.42
N PRO A 30 4.38 -2.82 4.60
CA PRO A 30 5.23 -2.19 5.59
C PRO A 30 5.55 -0.75 5.21
N LYS A 31 5.43 0.17 6.16
CA LYS A 31 5.71 1.60 5.95
C LYS A 31 7.16 1.84 5.49
N SER A 32 8.09 0.99 5.90
CA SER A 32 9.50 1.01 5.48
C SER A 32 9.70 0.79 3.97
N THR A 33 8.74 0.14 3.30
CA THR A 33 8.73 -0.12 1.85
C THR A 33 8.05 0.99 1.05
N ILE A 34 7.33 1.87 1.73
CA ILE A 34 6.68 3.01 1.11
C ILE A 34 7.71 4.13 1.02
N LYS A 35 8.09 4.47 -0.21
CA LYS A 35 9.06 5.51 -0.52
C LYS A 35 8.40 6.85 -0.84
N SER A 36 7.06 6.91 -0.83
CA SER A 36 6.31 8.16 -0.97
C SER A 36 5.88 8.70 0.38
N ASN A 37 5.73 10.03 0.46
CA ASN A 37 4.85 10.61 1.45
C ASN A 37 3.41 10.20 1.13
N TYR A 38 2.73 9.74 2.16
CA TYR A 38 1.31 9.41 2.13
C TYR A 38 0.67 10.01 3.38
N ASN A 39 -0.60 10.40 3.27
CA ASN A 39 -1.38 10.85 4.39
C ASN A 39 -2.02 9.63 5.04
N SER A 40 -1.67 9.35 6.28
CA SER A 40 -2.22 8.32 7.18
C SER A 40 -3.71 8.53 7.54
N VAL A 41 -4.55 8.90 6.57
CA VAL A 41 -5.97 9.17 6.76
C VAL A 41 -6.76 7.99 6.23
N GLU A 42 -7.40 7.27 7.14
CA GLU A 42 -8.28 6.15 6.81
C GLU A 42 -9.42 6.59 5.88
N GLY A 43 -9.77 5.74 4.92
CA GLY A 43 -10.81 6.02 3.91
C GLY A 43 -10.39 6.95 2.79
N THR A 44 -9.13 7.41 2.75
CA THR A 44 -8.64 8.29 1.68
C THR A 44 -7.93 7.49 0.59
N LYS A 45 -8.37 7.69 -0.67
CA LYS A 45 -7.67 7.20 -1.86
C LYS A 45 -6.48 8.09 -2.17
N GLN A 46 -5.28 7.52 -2.30
CA GLN A 46 -4.09 8.26 -2.69
C GLN A 46 -3.08 7.38 -3.41
N SER A 47 -2.13 8.02 -4.10
CA SER A 47 -1.05 7.32 -4.77
C SER A 47 0.09 6.97 -3.79
N PHE A 48 0.42 5.69 -3.66
CA PHE A 48 1.56 5.20 -2.92
C PHE A 48 2.68 4.80 -3.87
N ILE A 49 3.91 5.17 -3.54
CA ILE A 49 5.11 4.64 -4.20
C ILE A 49 5.68 3.57 -3.27
N ILE A 50 5.54 2.33 -3.68
CA ILE A 50 5.88 1.16 -2.88
C ILE A 50 6.87 0.32 -3.67
N ASP A 51 7.87 -0.24 -3.00
CA ASP A 51 8.77 -1.18 -3.63
C ASP A 51 8.04 -2.35 -4.31
N SER A 52 8.34 -2.64 -5.58
CA SER A 52 7.63 -3.68 -6.35
C SER A 52 7.73 -5.07 -5.70
N TRP A 53 8.85 -5.35 -5.02
CA TRP A 53 9.06 -6.62 -4.34
C TRP A 53 8.00 -6.90 -3.26
N ILE A 54 7.42 -5.86 -2.63
CA ILE A 54 6.34 -6.08 -1.64
C ILE A 54 5.02 -6.40 -2.34
N LEU A 55 4.78 -5.83 -3.52
CA LEU A 55 3.59 -6.10 -4.32
C LEU A 55 3.65 -7.52 -4.87
N GLU A 56 4.81 -7.93 -5.37
CA GLU A 56 5.08 -9.30 -5.82
C GLU A 56 4.97 -10.30 -4.66
N LYS A 57 5.55 -9.98 -3.49
CA LYS A 57 5.45 -10.81 -2.28
C LYS A 57 4.02 -10.98 -1.78
N ASN A 58 3.20 -9.93 -1.90
CA ASN A 58 1.79 -9.98 -1.53
C ASN A 58 0.89 -10.53 -2.66
N LYS A 59 1.45 -10.97 -3.79
CA LYS A 59 0.72 -11.40 -5.01
C LYS A 59 -0.28 -10.36 -5.53
N VAL A 60 0.01 -9.08 -5.28
CA VAL A 60 -0.79 -7.95 -5.75
C VAL A 60 -0.70 -7.82 -7.28
N LEU A 61 0.46 -8.14 -7.83
CA LEU A 61 0.69 -8.25 -9.26
C LEU A 61 0.93 -9.73 -9.55
N ALA A 62 -0.10 -10.40 -10.06
CA ALA A 62 0.06 -11.66 -10.77
C ALA A 62 0.55 -11.39 -12.19
#